data_AF-A0ABD6YLT9-F1
#
_entry.id   AF-A0ABD6YLT9-F1
#
_cell.length_a   1.000
_cell.length_b   1.000
_cell.length_c   1.000
_cell.angle_alpha   90.00
_cell.angle_beta   90.00
_cell.angle_gamma   90.00
#
_symmetry.space_group_name_H-M   'P 1'
#
loop_
_entity.id
_entity.type
_entity.pdbx_description
1 polymer ?
#
loop_
_entity_poly.entity_id
_entity_poly.type
_entity_poly.pdbx_seq_one_letter_code
_entity_poly.pdbx_strand_id
1 'polypeptide(L)'
;MPDHKAHAEHNENLSNSLYTDGNFLDWANTIAFYSALHFVSCKILPNTYNGITCTSIAEAASALKIKGKHEVTHAMVSIILPSISTEYKFLMDASFTARYYNYNVNPHHAKMCQKMLNKIKSACS
;
A
#
# COMPACT_ATOMS: atom_id res chain seq x y z
N MET A 1 -7.47 15.57 -8.89
CA MET A 1 -7.40 14.39 -8.02
C MET A 1 -6.61 14.76 -6.78
N PRO A 2 -6.90 14.19 -5.60
CA PRO A 2 -6.01 14.37 -4.45
C PRO A 2 -4.58 14.02 -4.88
N ASP A 3 -3.61 14.82 -4.46
CA ASP A 3 -2.22 14.57 -4.81
C ASP A 3 -1.75 13.30 -4.08
N HIS A 4 -1.80 12.16 -4.78
CA HIS A 4 -1.39 10.87 -4.25
C HIS A 4 0.05 10.92 -3.74
N LYS A 5 0.94 11.69 -4.38
CA LYS A 5 2.32 11.82 -3.92
C LYS A 5 2.38 12.52 -2.56
N ALA A 6 1.71 13.66 -2.42
CA ALA A 6 1.66 14.38 -1.14
C ALA A 6 1.05 13.54 -0.01
N HIS A 7 -0.01 12.78 -0.29
CA HIS A 7 -0.58 11.85 0.69
C HIS A 7 0.35 10.69 1.04
N ALA A 8 1.07 10.15 0.05
CA ALA A 8 2.05 9.09 0.29
C ALA A 8 3.16 9.54 1.23
N GLU A 9 3.76 10.71 0.95
CA GLU A 9 4.84 11.32 1.74
C GLU A 9 4.36 11.73 3.14
N HIS A 10 3.17 12.32 3.25
CA HIS A 10 2.56 12.64 4.55
C HIS A 10 2.38 11.40 5.43
N ASN A 11 1.80 10.34 4.87
CA ASN A 11 1.59 9.09 5.59
C ASN A 11 2.91 8.38 5.92
N GLU A 12 3.89 8.41 5.02
CA GLU A 12 5.23 7.87 5.30
C GLU A 12 5.86 8.54 6.52
N ASN A 13 5.84 9.87 6.57
CA ASN A 13 6.40 10.63 7.69
C ASN A 13 5.72 10.28 9.02
N LEU A 14 4.39 10.15 9.02
CA LEU A 14 3.65 9.76 10.21
C LEU A 14 3.96 8.32 10.62
N SER A 15 4.01 7.39 9.67
CA SER A 15 4.37 5.99 9.94
C SER A 15 5.76 5.86 10.57
N ASN A 16 6.75 6.57 10.02
CA ASN A 16 8.11 6.62 10.55
C ASN A 16 8.17 7.21 11.97
N SER A 17 7.39 8.26 12.22
CA SER A 17 7.32 8.92 13.54
C SER A 17 6.76 7.96 14.60
N LEU A 18 5.64 7.29 14.30
CA LEU A 18 5.03 6.32 15.21
C LEU A 18 5.89 5.08 15.44
N TYR A 19 6.59 4.61 14.40
CA TYR A 19 7.55 3.53 14.54
C TYR A 19 8.71 3.90 15.47
N THR A 20 9.21 5.13 15.35
CA THR A 20 10.32 5.65 16.18
C THR A 20 9.90 5.81 17.64
N ASP A 21 8.68 6.32 17.87
CA ASP A 21 8.09 6.43 19.21
C ASP A 21 7.86 5.07 19.87
N GLY A 22 7.49 4.05 19.09
CA GLY A 22 7.42 2.66 19.54
C GLY A 22 6.15 2.28 20.31
N ASN A 23 5.28 3.24 20.65
CA ASN A 23 4.07 2.98 21.43
C ASN A 23 2.86 2.51 20.58
N PHE A 24 2.79 2.92 19.32
CA PHE A 24 1.64 2.68 18.43
C PHE A 24 2.07 1.97 17.14
N LEU A 25 2.68 0.79 17.30
CA LEU A 25 3.25 0.04 16.18
C LEU A 25 2.21 -0.53 15.22
N ASP A 26 0.99 -0.80 15.69
CA ASP A 26 -0.17 -1.12 14.85
C ASP A 26 -0.54 0.01 13.90
N TRP A 27 -0.55 1.24 14.41
CA TRP A 27 -0.78 2.44 13.61
C TRP A 27 0.38 2.72 12.67
N ALA A 28 1.63 2.55 13.12
CA ALA A 28 2.80 2.65 12.25
C ALA A 28 2.65 1.71 11.04
N ASN A 29 2.30 0.44 11.25
CA ASN A 29 2.08 -0.54 10.17
C ASN A 29 0.90 -0.20 9.28
N THR A 30 -0.22 0.20 9.88
CA THR A 30 -1.44 0.55 9.14
C THR A 30 -1.18 1.74 8.22
N ILE A 31 -0.54 2.79 8.73
CA ILE A 31 -0.23 3.99 7.97
C ILE A 31 0.85 3.72 6.92
N ALA A 32 1.79 2.80 7.17
CA ALA A 32 2.74 2.35 6.15
C ALA A 32 2.01 1.76 4.92
N PHE A 33 0.98 0.95 5.14
CA PHE A 33 0.16 0.44 4.04
C PHE A 33 -0.58 1.56 3.29
N TYR A 34 -1.18 2.52 3.99
CA TYR A 34 -1.86 3.64 3.33
C TYR A 34 -0.88 4.52 2.53
N SER A 35 0.34 4.72 3.02
CA SER A 35 1.41 5.37 2.25
C SER A 35 1.73 4.58 0.97
N ALA A 36 1.94 3.26 1.09
CA ALA A 36 2.19 2.38 -0.06
C ALA A 36 1.05 2.40 -1.08
N LEU A 37 -0.21 2.40 -0.63
CA LEU A 37 -1.40 2.51 -1.48
C LEU A 37 -1.35 3.77 -2.35
N HIS A 38 -0.97 4.90 -1.76
CA HIS A 38 -0.84 6.15 -2.52
C HIS A 38 0.37 6.13 -3.47
N PHE A 39 1.53 5.62 -3.05
CA PHE A 39 2.69 5.49 -3.94
C PHE A 39 2.39 4.65 -5.18
N VAL A 40 1.77 3.48 -5.02
CA VAL A 40 1.46 2.62 -6.18
C VAL A 40 0.36 3.22 -7.05
N SER A 41 -0.59 3.97 -6.47
CA SER A 41 -1.68 4.62 -7.22
C SER A 41 -1.15 5.57 -8.29
N CYS A 42 -0.04 6.27 -8.03
CA CYS A 42 0.63 7.13 -9.00
C CYS A 42 1.18 6.41 -10.23
N LYS A 43 1.35 5.08 -10.17
CA LYS A 43 1.96 4.26 -11.23
C LYS A 43 0.97 3.32 -11.91
N ILE A 44 0.01 2.80 -11.15
CA ILE A 44 -0.98 1.85 -11.68
C ILE A 44 -2.20 2.53 -12.29
N LEU A 45 -2.43 3.84 -12.05
CA LEU A 45 -3.53 4.59 -12.67
C LEU A 45 -3.07 5.96 -13.18
N PRO A 46 -3.59 6.43 -14.33
CA PRO A 46 -4.40 5.66 -15.29
C PRO A 46 -3.56 4.61 -16.03
N ASN A 47 -4.14 3.45 -16.38
CA ASN A 47 -3.47 2.39 -17.12
C ASN A 47 -4.48 1.46 -17.84
N THR A 48 -4.01 0.59 -18.74
CA THR A 48 -4.86 -0.32 -19.52
C THR A 48 -4.83 -1.74 -18.96
N TYR A 49 -6.02 -2.26 -18.64
CA TYR A 49 -6.21 -3.61 -18.11
C TYR A 49 -7.21 -4.36 -19.00
N ASN A 50 -6.82 -5.54 -19.51
CA ASN A 50 -7.65 -6.33 -20.43
C ASN A 50 -8.20 -5.53 -21.63
N GLY A 51 -7.37 -4.62 -22.18
CA GLY A 51 -7.76 -3.76 -23.31
C GLY A 51 -8.64 -2.55 -22.94
N ILE A 52 -8.95 -2.34 -21.65
CA ILE A 52 -9.76 -1.23 -21.16
C ILE A 52 -8.87 -0.22 -20.43
N THR A 53 -8.85 1.03 -20.89
CA THR A 53 -8.20 2.12 -20.16
C THR A 53 -9.00 2.47 -18.92
N CYS A 54 -8.35 2.33 -17.77
CA CYS A 54 -8.92 2.57 -16.46
C CYS A 54 -8.22 3.76 -15.80
N THR A 55 -9.01 4.69 -15.28
CA THR A 55 -8.59 5.88 -14.54
C THR A 55 -8.93 5.79 -13.05
N SER A 56 -9.70 4.77 -12.67
CA SER A 56 -10.09 4.51 -11.28
C SER A 56 -9.99 3.02 -10.92
N ILE A 57 -9.90 2.75 -9.62
CA ILE A 57 -9.91 1.37 -9.07
C ILE A 57 -11.22 0.65 -9.43
N ALA A 58 -12.35 1.37 -9.52
CA ALA A 58 -13.65 0.77 -9.84
C ALA A 58 -13.71 0.29 -11.30
N GLU A 59 -13.14 1.07 -12.23
CA GLU A 59 -12.99 0.67 -13.63
C GLU A 59 -12.07 -0.54 -13.75
N ALA A 60 -10.91 -0.51 -13.08
CA ALA A 60 -9.98 -1.63 -13.06
C ALA A 60 -10.60 -2.90 -12.44
N ALA A 61 -11.41 -2.76 -11.39
CA ALA A 61 -12.13 -3.87 -10.76
C ALA A 61 -13.06 -4.57 -11.75
N SER A 62 -13.76 -3.77 -12.56
CA SER A 62 -14.68 -4.26 -13.60
C SER A 62 -13.91 -4.94 -14.73
N ALA A 63 -12.81 -4.32 -15.19
CA ALA A 63 -11.95 -4.86 -16.25
C ALA A 63 -11.26 -6.18 -15.85
N LEU A 64 -10.80 -6.28 -14.60
CA LEU A 64 -10.12 -7.46 -14.07
C LEU A 64 -11.07 -8.52 -13.49
N LYS A 65 -12.36 -8.19 -13.33
CA LYS A 65 -13.38 -9.06 -12.70
C LYS A 65 -13.02 -9.48 -11.26
N ILE A 66 -12.37 -8.60 -10.51
CA ILE A 66 -11.95 -8.84 -9.13
C ILE A 66 -12.83 -8.01 -8.19
N LYS A 67 -13.28 -8.63 -7.09
CA LYS A 67 -14.02 -7.94 -6.02
C LYS A 67 -13.06 -7.48 -4.93
N GLY A 68 -13.39 -6.34 -4.31
CA GLY A 68 -12.62 -5.77 -3.21
C GLY A 68 -11.54 -4.79 -3.68
N LYS A 69 -11.50 -3.60 -3.07
CA LYS A 69 -10.62 -2.52 -3.53
C LYS A 69 -9.14 -2.86 -3.36
N HIS A 70 -8.79 -3.52 -2.26
CA HIS A 70 -7.39 -3.85 -1.95
C HIS A 70 -6.89 -5.00 -2.81
N GLU A 71 -7.74 -5.98 -3.09
CA GLU A 71 -7.48 -7.13 -3.96
C GLU A 71 -7.28 -6.68 -5.41
N VAL A 72 -8.13 -5.79 -5.91
CA VAL A 72 -7.98 -5.17 -7.23
C VAL A 72 -6.67 -4.39 -7.31
N THR A 73 -6.36 -3.60 -6.27
CA THR A 73 -5.12 -2.81 -6.24
C THR A 73 -3.88 -3.72 -6.24
N HIS A 74 -3.89 -4.79 -5.45
CA HIS A 74 -2.80 -5.77 -5.45
C HIS A 74 -2.64 -6.42 -6.83
N ALA A 75 -3.73 -6.82 -7.49
CA ALA A 75 -3.67 -7.39 -8.84
C ALA A 75 -3.07 -6.39 -9.85
N MET A 76 -3.47 -5.12 -9.79
CA MET A 76 -2.87 -4.06 -10.62
C MET A 76 -1.36 -3.90 -10.34
N VAL A 77 -0.95 -3.93 -9.07
CA VAL A 77 0.48 -3.91 -8.69
C VAL A 77 1.21 -5.12 -9.23
N SER A 78 0.64 -6.33 -9.14
CA SER A 78 1.27 -7.55 -9.68
C SER A 78 1.50 -7.48 -11.20
N ILE A 79 0.61 -6.79 -11.93
CA ILE A 79 0.71 -6.63 -13.38
C ILE A 79 1.73 -5.55 -13.75
N ILE A 80 1.68 -4.38 -13.12
CA ILE A 80 2.46 -3.19 -13.53
C ILE A 80 3.82 -3.12 -12.82
N LEU A 81 3.88 -3.53 -11.56
CA LEU A 81 5.06 -3.44 -10.70
C LEU A 81 5.35 -4.79 -10.02
N PRO A 82 5.58 -5.88 -10.79
CA PRO A 82 5.73 -7.23 -10.24
C PRO A 82 6.85 -7.34 -9.21
N SER A 83 7.91 -6.53 -9.34
CA SER A 83 9.06 -6.52 -8.44
C SER A 83 8.78 -6.08 -7.00
N ILE A 84 7.63 -5.43 -6.74
CA ILE A 84 7.22 -5.00 -5.40
C ILE A 84 5.87 -5.59 -4.96
N SER A 85 5.32 -6.55 -5.74
CA SER A 85 4.00 -7.11 -5.45
C SER A 85 3.96 -7.80 -4.10
N THR A 86 5.02 -8.52 -3.73
CA THR A 86 5.13 -9.22 -2.45
C THR A 86 5.21 -8.24 -1.28
N GLU A 87 6.02 -7.19 -1.41
CA GLU A 87 6.13 -6.09 -0.44
C GLU A 87 4.78 -5.41 -0.21
N TYR A 88 4.05 -5.10 -1.28
CA TYR A 88 2.73 -4.49 -1.20
C TYR A 88 1.72 -5.40 -0.48
N LYS A 89 1.68 -6.69 -0.86
CA LYS A 89 0.81 -7.68 -0.21
C LYS A 89 1.12 -7.84 1.27
N PHE A 90 2.41 -7.85 1.63
CA PHE A 90 2.84 -7.91 3.03
C PHE A 90 2.28 -6.75 3.84
N LEU A 91 2.39 -5.50 3.34
CA LEU A 91 1.85 -4.34 4.04
C LEU A 91 0.32 -4.37 4.15
N MET A 92 -0.35 -4.80 3.08
CA MET A 92 -1.81 -4.95 3.07
C MET A 92 -2.28 -5.92 4.16
N ASP A 93 -1.62 -7.07 4.27
CA ASP A 93 -1.95 -8.08 5.28
C ASP A 93 -1.60 -7.60 6.69
N ALA A 94 -0.43 -6.99 6.86
CA ALA A 94 0.00 -6.44 8.15
C ALA A 94 -0.99 -5.38 8.66
N SER A 95 -1.50 -4.50 7.79
CA SER A 95 -2.52 -3.51 8.14
C SER A 95 -3.86 -4.16 8.49
N PHE A 96 -4.26 -5.22 7.79
CA PHE A 96 -5.48 -5.94 8.09
C PHE A 96 -5.39 -6.62 9.45
N THR A 97 -4.28 -7.31 9.73
CA THR A 97 -4.02 -7.96 11.01
C THR A 97 -3.95 -7.00 12.17
N ALA A 98 -3.23 -5.88 12.02
CA ALA A 98 -3.12 -4.87 13.06
C ALA A 98 -4.49 -4.31 13.48
N ARG A 99 -5.39 -4.06 12.51
CA ARG A 99 -6.70 -3.45 12.77
C ARG A 99 -7.76 -4.41 13.27
N TYR A 100 -7.77 -5.64 12.76
CA TYR A 100 -8.92 -6.53 12.94
C TYR A 100 -8.62 -7.79 13.76
N TYR A 101 -7.35 -8.13 13.96
CA TYR A 101 -6.98 -9.35 14.69
C TYR A 101 -6.16 -9.08 15.95
N ASN A 102 -5.09 -8.29 15.85
CA ASN A 102 -4.21 -8.03 16.99
C ASN A 102 -3.45 -6.71 16.83
N TYR A 103 -3.78 -5.74 17.69
CA TYR A 103 -3.09 -4.45 17.75
C TYR A 103 -1.72 -4.53 18.45
N ASN A 104 -1.44 -5.61 19.20
CA ASN A 104 -0.13 -5.78 19.84
C ASN A 104 0.89 -6.28 18.82
N VAL A 105 1.48 -5.33 18.09
CA VAL A 105 2.46 -5.57 17.02
C VAL A 105 3.87 -5.66 17.59
N ASN A 106 4.60 -6.71 17.20
CA ASN A 106 6.00 -6.87 17.55
C ASN A 106 6.90 -5.81 16.85
N PRO A 107 7.84 -5.15 17.55
CA PRO A 107 8.77 -4.17 16.97
C PRO A 107 9.57 -4.66 15.75
N HIS A 108 9.95 -5.95 15.71
CA HIS A 108 10.59 -6.55 14.55
C HIS A 108 9.66 -6.60 13.34
N HIS A 109 8.37 -6.92 13.56
CA HIS A 109 7.38 -6.90 12.48
C HIS A 109 7.20 -5.47 11.97
N ALA A 110 7.09 -4.48 12.86
CA ALA A 110 6.98 -3.08 12.47
C ALA A 110 8.21 -2.59 11.67
N LYS A 111 9.41 -3.00 12.07
CA LYS A 111 10.64 -2.75 11.31
C LYS A 111 10.58 -3.33 9.89
N MET A 112 9.98 -4.50 9.72
CA MET A 112 9.79 -5.10 8.40
C MET A 112 8.81 -4.28 7.57
N CYS A 113 7.71 -3.80 8.14
CA CYS A 113 6.78 -2.90 7.44
C CYS A 113 7.50 -1.65 6.91
N GLN A 114 8.33 -0.99 7.73
CA GLN A 114 9.10 0.18 7.28
C GLN A 114 10.05 -0.15 6.12
N LYS A 115 10.72 -1.31 6.17
CA LYS A 115 11.56 -1.79 5.06
C LYS A 115 10.76 -2.04 3.78
N MET A 116 9.57 -2.64 3.88
CA MET A 116 8.72 -2.89 2.71
C MET A 116 8.23 -1.57 2.10
N LEU A 117 7.83 -0.60 2.94
CA LEU A 117 7.42 0.72 2.48
C LEU A 117 8.55 1.43 1.71
N ASN A 118 9.78 1.40 2.24
CA ASN A 118 10.93 2.01 1.57
C ASN A 118 11.22 1.39 0.19
N LYS A 119 11.07 0.08 0.05
CA LYS A 119 11.20 -0.61 -1.24
C LYS A 119 10.13 -0.14 -2.24
N ILE A 120 8.86 -0.06 -1.79
CA ILE A 120 7.74 0.39 -2.63
C ILE A 120 7.95 1.84 -3.06
N LYS A 121 8.30 2.73 -2.12
CA LYS A 121 8.62 4.13 -2.40
C LYS A 121 9.73 4.24 -3.45
N SER A 122 10.82 3.50 -3.29
CA SER A 122 11.95 3.53 -4.21
C SER A 122 11.58 3.09 -5.63
N ALA A 123 10.63 2.15 -5.78
CA ALA A 123 10.13 1.71 -7.08
C ALA A 123 9.10 2.68 -7.70
N CYS A 124 8.45 3.51 -6.89
CA CYS A 124 7.37 4.41 -7.32
C CYS A 124 7.78 5.89 -7.39
N SER A 125 8.95 6.27 -6.88
CA SER A 125 9.44 7.65 -6.88
C SER A 125 10.20 7.98 -8.16
#